data_AF-A0A1F5DDR6-F1
#
_entry.id   AF-A0A1F5DDR6-F1
#
_cell.length_a   1.000
_cell.length_b   1.000
_cell.length_c   1.000
_cell.angle_alpha   90.00
_cell.angle_beta   90.00
_cell.angle_gamma   90.00
#
_symmetry.space_group_name_H-M   'P 1'
#
loop_
_entity.id
_entity.type
_entity.pdbx_description
1 polymer ?
#
loop_
_entity_poly.entity_id
_entity_poly.type
_entity_poly.pdbx_seq_one_letter_code
_entity_poly.pdbx_strand_id
1 'polypeptide(L)'
;MKKVLTKTIIFLGYFAGLFLLSRISSLSLSLSFFSSFAIDLTLWFVGAMVGVHFIKLDQLFYVYITRPTESFSLEVKRLVAEKKLSKVWNLLDEKVLEQPELASRSFLFQIGWFVLAVFTVTSYAGLFGQALVLGIGLKLLLEEWESYLSINNFSWAFWQIKREVGVPEQKTYLYIMTGLFLILTLLII
;
A
#
# COMPACT_ATOMS: atom_id res chain seq x y z
N MET A 1 -1.84 -4.73 18.81
CA MET A 1 -0.62 -3.89 18.87
C MET A 1 0.62 -4.50 18.20
N LYS A 2 1.05 -5.75 18.48
CA LYS A 2 2.29 -6.31 17.88
C LYS A 2 2.32 -6.32 16.34
N LYS A 3 1.23 -6.73 15.67
CA LYS A 3 1.16 -6.80 14.19
C LYS A 3 1.34 -5.45 13.47
N VAL A 4 0.79 -4.37 14.03
CA VAL A 4 0.88 -3.02 13.45
C VAL A 4 2.32 -2.49 13.51
N LEU A 5 3.02 -2.77 14.62
CA LEU A 5 4.40 -2.37 14.80
C LEU A 5 5.31 -3.08 13.79
N THR A 6 5.12 -4.38 13.57
CA THR A 6 5.90 -5.17 12.60
C THR A 6 5.76 -4.62 11.17
N LYS A 7 4.54 -4.32 10.72
CA LYS A 7 4.31 -3.75 9.38
C LYS A 7 4.97 -2.39 9.21
N THR A 8 4.89 -1.55 10.23
CA THR A 8 5.50 -0.21 10.22
C THR A 8 7.01 -0.29 10.14
N ILE A 9 7.64 -1.22 10.88
CA ILE A 9 9.09 -1.43 10.83
C ILE A 9 9.53 -1.94 9.45
N ILE A 10 8.82 -2.93 8.88
CA ILE A 10 9.11 -3.44 7.53
C ILE A 10 9.02 -2.30 6.51
N PHE A 11 7.97 -1.49 6.60
CA PHE A 11 7.76 -0.35 5.72
C PHE A 11 8.87 0.69 5.82
N LEU A 12 9.17 1.16 7.04
CA LEU A 12 10.22 2.16 7.26
C LEU A 12 11.59 1.64 6.84
N GLY A 13 11.89 0.37 7.16
CA GLY A 13 13.14 -0.28 6.77
C GLY A 13 13.30 -0.39 5.25
N TYR A 14 12.24 -0.82 4.55
CA TYR A 14 12.25 -0.90 3.09
C TYR A 14 12.47 0.47 2.44
N PHE A 15 11.69 1.49 2.82
CA PHE A 15 11.79 2.82 2.21
C PHE A 15 13.10 3.54 2.56
N ALA A 16 13.59 3.39 3.79
CA ALA A 16 14.91 3.93 4.18
C ALA A 16 16.04 3.24 3.41
N GLY A 17 16.02 1.91 3.33
CA GLY A 17 17.02 1.14 2.62
C GLY A 17 17.05 1.47 1.13
N LEU A 18 15.89 1.53 0.48
CA LEU A 18 15.77 1.86 -0.93
C LEU A 18 16.25 3.29 -1.23
N PHE A 19 15.89 4.26 -0.38
CA PHE A 19 16.37 5.63 -0.53
C PHE A 19 17.89 5.71 -0.45
N LEU A 20 18.49 5.07 0.55
CA LEU A 20 19.95 5.05 0.72
C LEU A 20 20.65 4.37 -0.46
N LEU A 21 20.12 3.25 -0.95
CA LEU A 21 20.66 2.55 -2.12
C LEU A 21 20.59 3.42 -3.38
N SER A 22 19.45 4.04 -3.66
CA SER A 22 19.26 4.91 -4.84
C SER A 22 20.15 6.16 -4.83
N ARG A 23 20.65 6.58 -3.66
CA ARG A 23 21.46 7.79 -3.49
C ARG A 23 22.94 7.52 -3.20
N ILE A 24 23.36 6.26 -3.12
CA ILE A 24 24.72 5.89 -2.71
C ILE A 24 25.80 6.47 -3.65
N SER A 25 25.50 6.56 -4.95
CA SER A 25 26.41 7.09 -5.98
C SER A 25 26.53 8.62 -5.98
N SER A 26 25.63 9.31 -5.29
CA SER A 26 25.51 10.78 -5.31
C SER A 26 26.00 11.47 -4.03
N LEU A 27 26.57 10.71 -3.08
CA LEU A 27 27.00 11.24 -1.79
C LEU A 27 28.12 12.29 -1.98
N SER A 28 27.87 13.52 -1.51
CA SER A 28 28.89 14.58 -1.45
C SER A 28 28.81 15.34 -0.11
N LEU A 29 29.93 15.86 0.36
CA LEU A 29 30.06 16.54 1.67
C LEU A 29 29.78 18.06 1.60
N SER A 30 28.82 18.48 0.77
CA SER A 30 28.49 19.90 0.58
C SER A 30 27.22 20.32 1.35
N LEU A 31 27.14 21.58 1.81
CA LEU A 31 25.97 22.11 2.51
C LEU A 31 24.70 22.08 1.62
N SER A 32 24.86 22.33 0.33
CA SER A 32 23.81 22.21 -0.69
C SER A 32 23.30 20.78 -0.82
N PHE A 33 24.18 19.78 -0.70
CA PHE A 33 23.78 18.37 -0.72
C PHE A 33 22.90 18.03 0.48
N PHE A 34 23.23 18.48 1.70
CA PHE A 34 22.40 18.20 2.88
C PHE A 34 20.99 18.77 2.78
N SER A 35 20.84 19.99 2.24
CA SER A 35 19.51 20.60 2.05
C SER A 35 18.68 19.82 1.02
N SER A 36 19.26 19.51 -0.14
CA SER A 36 18.57 18.73 -1.19
C SER A 36 18.24 17.32 -0.70
N PHE A 37 19.15 16.68 0.02
CA PHE A 37 18.95 15.36 0.61
C PHE A 37 17.77 15.34 1.60
N ALA A 38 17.64 16.36 2.45
CA ALA A 38 16.53 16.44 3.41
C ALA A 38 15.17 16.62 2.70
N ILE A 39 15.12 17.43 1.65
CA ILE A 39 13.90 17.64 0.85
C ILE A 39 13.52 16.34 0.11
N ASP A 40 14.49 15.71 -0.55
CA ASP A 40 14.30 14.45 -1.26
C ASP A 40 13.82 13.34 -0.32
N LEU A 41 14.44 13.21 0.85
CA LEU A 41 14.04 12.26 1.88
C LEU A 41 12.60 12.54 2.36
N THR A 42 12.26 13.80 2.56
CA THR A 42 10.92 14.20 2.98
C THR A 42 9.90 13.86 1.90
N LEU A 43 10.14 14.23 0.64
CA LEU A 43 9.26 13.91 -0.49
C LEU A 43 9.09 12.40 -0.67
N TRP A 44 10.17 11.65 -0.49
CA TRP A 44 10.17 10.19 -0.54
C TRP A 44 9.28 9.59 0.55
N PHE A 45 9.49 9.94 1.82
CA PHE A 45 8.67 9.42 2.92
C PHE A 45 7.22 9.89 2.88
N VAL A 46 6.97 11.16 2.50
CA VAL A 46 5.62 11.68 2.35
C VAL A 46 4.90 10.96 1.20
N GLY A 47 5.56 10.75 0.06
CA GLY A 47 5.01 9.95 -1.04
C GLY A 47 4.63 8.55 -0.58
N ALA A 48 5.57 7.86 0.06
CA ALA A 48 5.38 6.51 0.61
C ALA A 48 4.18 6.45 1.57
N MET A 49 4.08 7.40 2.52
CA MET A 49 2.97 7.50 3.46
C MET A 49 1.64 7.74 2.76
N VAL A 50 1.59 8.67 1.80
CA VAL A 50 0.38 8.94 1.02
C VAL A 50 -0.06 7.68 0.27
N GLY A 51 0.89 6.95 -0.34
CA GLY A 51 0.61 5.69 -1.04
C GLY A 51 -0.03 4.63 -0.12
N VAL A 52 0.48 4.45 1.09
CA VAL A 52 -0.11 3.51 2.07
C VAL A 52 -1.54 3.89 2.45
N HIS A 53 -1.80 5.18 2.61
CA HIS A 53 -3.11 5.68 3.01
C HIS A 53 -4.10 5.76 1.85
N PHE A 54 -3.61 5.77 0.60
CA PHE A 54 -4.45 5.81 -0.59
C PHE A 54 -5.47 4.67 -0.62
N ILE A 55 -5.05 3.45 -0.24
CA ILE A 55 -5.93 2.27 -0.16
C ILE A 55 -7.09 2.48 0.84
N LYS A 56 -6.89 3.28 1.88
CA LYS A 56 -7.94 3.56 2.88
C LYS A 56 -9.03 4.49 2.37
N LEU A 57 -8.77 5.27 1.31
CA LEU A 57 -9.78 6.15 0.71
C LEU A 57 -10.95 5.35 0.15
N ASP A 58 -10.66 4.19 -0.44
CA ASP A 58 -11.67 3.26 -0.95
C ASP A 58 -12.54 2.68 0.16
N GLN A 59 -11.99 2.46 1.36
CA GLN A 59 -12.77 2.02 2.53
C GLN A 59 -13.72 3.11 3.02
N LEU A 60 -13.28 4.37 2.99
CA LEU A 60 -14.18 5.49 3.29
C LEU A 60 -15.30 5.56 2.25
N PHE A 61 -14.98 5.38 0.96
CA PHE A 61 -16.00 5.28 -0.09
C PHE A 61 -16.99 4.14 0.19
N TYR A 62 -16.51 2.96 0.58
CA TYR A 62 -17.35 1.83 0.96
C TYR A 62 -18.32 2.16 2.10
N VAL A 63 -17.82 2.80 3.17
CA VAL A 63 -18.62 3.17 4.36
C VAL A 63 -19.72 4.18 4.04
N TYR A 64 -19.44 5.17 3.18
CA TYR A 64 -20.39 6.25 2.93
C TYR A 64 -21.30 5.99 1.73
N ILE A 65 -20.83 5.24 0.73
CA ILE A 65 -21.50 5.12 -0.57
C ILE A 65 -21.91 3.68 -0.86
N THR A 66 -20.98 2.72 -0.81
CA THR A 66 -21.27 1.33 -1.25
C THR A 66 -22.19 0.57 -0.30
N ARG A 67 -21.90 0.58 1.01
CA ARG A 67 -22.64 -0.17 2.04
C ARG A 67 -22.91 0.68 3.28
N PRO A 68 -23.73 1.74 3.18
CA PRO A 68 -23.89 2.72 4.25
C PRO A 68 -24.60 2.21 5.51
N THR A 69 -25.27 1.06 5.44
CA THR A 69 -26.14 0.50 6.49
C THR A 69 -25.54 -0.70 7.22
N GLU A 70 -24.35 -1.17 6.82
CA GLU A 70 -23.68 -2.26 7.51
C GLU A 70 -23.22 -1.84 8.91
N SER A 71 -23.18 -2.81 9.84
CA SER A 71 -22.77 -2.57 11.23
C SER A 71 -21.42 -1.84 11.33
N PHE A 72 -20.47 -2.24 10.49
CA PHE A 72 -19.17 -1.58 10.36
C PHE A 72 -19.31 -0.10 9.93
N SER A 73 -20.07 0.17 8.88
CA SER A 73 -20.28 1.53 8.35
C SER A 73 -20.99 2.44 9.35
N LEU A 74 -21.95 1.91 10.11
CA LEU A 74 -22.62 2.62 11.19
C LEU A 74 -21.66 2.94 12.34
N GLU A 75 -20.79 1.99 12.70
CA GLU A 75 -19.76 2.18 13.73
C GLU A 75 -18.75 3.27 13.34
N VAL A 76 -18.29 3.26 12.09
CA VAL A 76 -17.40 4.29 11.53
C VAL A 76 -18.08 5.67 11.56
N LYS A 77 -19.32 5.77 11.08
CA LYS A 77 -20.08 7.04 11.08
C LYS A 77 -20.27 7.60 12.48
N ARG A 78 -20.55 6.74 13.47
CA ARG A 78 -20.64 7.13 14.87
C ARG A 78 -19.32 7.68 15.39
N LEU A 79 -18.20 7.02 15.14
CA LEU A 79 -16.87 7.48 15.57
C LEU A 79 -16.46 8.80 14.90
N VAL A 80 -16.85 9.02 13.64
CA VAL A 80 -16.66 10.30 12.95
C VAL A 80 -17.50 11.40 13.59
N ALA A 81 -18.78 11.13 13.88
CA ALA A 81 -19.66 12.08 14.59
C ALA A 81 -19.11 12.46 15.98
N GLU A 82 -18.49 11.50 16.67
CA GLU A 82 -17.80 11.73 17.96
C GLU A 82 -16.42 12.40 17.83
N LYS A 83 -15.99 12.78 16.61
CA LYS A 83 -14.67 13.35 16.29
C LYS A 83 -13.48 12.46 16.70
N LYS A 84 -13.71 11.14 16.86
CA LYS A 84 -12.69 10.15 17.26
C LYS A 84 -11.95 9.59 16.04
N LEU A 85 -11.33 10.47 15.25
CA LEU A 85 -10.70 10.10 13.96
C LEU A 85 -9.60 9.05 14.10
N SER A 86 -8.79 9.11 15.18
CA SER A 86 -7.78 8.07 15.44
C SER A 86 -8.40 6.67 15.58
N LYS A 87 -9.58 6.56 16.23
CA LYS A 87 -10.28 5.29 16.36
C LYS A 87 -10.89 4.82 15.05
N VAL A 88 -11.33 5.75 14.19
CA VAL A 88 -11.77 5.43 12.83
C VAL A 88 -10.63 4.77 12.07
N TRP A 89 -9.44 5.37 12.09
CA TRP A 89 -8.28 4.81 11.38
C TRP A 89 -7.89 3.41 11.85
N ASN A 90 -7.98 3.15 13.16
CA ASN A 90 -7.72 1.82 13.70
C ASN A 90 -8.82 0.82 13.32
N LEU A 91 -10.09 1.23 13.39
CA LEU A 91 -11.23 0.38 13.05
C LEU A 91 -11.21 -0.03 11.56
N LEU A 92 -10.85 0.91 10.69
CA LEU A 92 -10.65 0.68 9.25
C LEU A 92 -9.57 -0.39 8.98
N ASP A 93 -8.47 -0.36 9.74
CA ASP A 93 -7.39 -1.35 9.62
C ASP A 93 -7.77 -2.72 10.22
N GLU A 94 -8.51 -2.74 11.33
CA GLU A 94 -8.88 -3.96 12.06
C GLU A 94 -9.94 -4.78 11.33
N LYS A 95 -10.96 -4.11 10.78
CA LYS A 95 -12.10 -4.76 10.12
C LYS A 95 -11.99 -4.76 8.60
N VAL A 96 -10.78 -4.60 8.08
CA VAL A 96 -10.54 -4.54 6.63
C VAL A 96 -10.97 -5.81 5.90
N LEU A 97 -10.84 -6.98 6.54
CA LEU A 97 -11.26 -8.26 5.97
C LEU A 97 -12.79 -8.44 5.97
N GLU A 98 -13.54 -7.61 6.68
CA GLU A 98 -15.01 -7.59 6.65
C GLU A 98 -15.56 -6.85 5.42
N GLN A 99 -14.69 -6.23 4.60
CA GLN A 99 -15.04 -5.49 3.39
C GLN A 99 -14.60 -6.26 2.14
N PRO A 100 -15.40 -7.22 1.65
CA PRO A 100 -14.97 -8.14 0.59
C PRO A 100 -14.81 -7.49 -0.79
N GLU A 101 -15.46 -6.34 -1.02
CA GLU A 101 -15.62 -5.73 -2.36
C GLU A 101 -14.87 -4.39 -2.49
N LEU A 102 -13.65 -4.31 -1.97
CA LEU A 102 -12.81 -3.11 -2.11
C LEU A 102 -12.15 -3.08 -3.50
N ALA A 103 -12.33 -1.98 -4.23
CA ALA A 103 -11.81 -1.78 -5.57
C ALA A 103 -10.28 -1.66 -5.55
N SER A 104 -9.72 -0.90 -4.62
CA SER A 104 -8.28 -0.66 -4.45
C SER A 104 -7.47 -1.91 -4.09
N ARG A 105 -8.16 -3.00 -3.74
CA ARG A 105 -7.59 -4.29 -3.35
C ARG A 105 -7.78 -5.36 -4.41
N SER A 106 -8.51 -5.04 -5.48
CA SER A 106 -8.88 -6.02 -6.47
C SER A 106 -7.73 -6.36 -7.41
N PHE A 107 -7.79 -7.55 -7.99
CA PHE A 107 -6.88 -8.01 -9.03
C PHE A 107 -6.80 -7.03 -10.20
N LEU A 108 -7.93 -6.49 -10.67
CA LEU A 108 -7.93 -5.52 -11.78
C LEU A 108 -7.28 -4.19 -11.38
N PHE A 109 -7.48 -3.74 -10.15
CA PHE A 109 -6.77 -2.56 -9.65
C PHE A 109 -5.26 -2.80 -9.64
N GLN A 110 -4.81 -3.98 -9.22
CA GLN A 110 -3.38 -4.30 -9.21
C GLN A 110 -2.75 -4.34 -10.60
N ILE A 111 -3.49 -4.80 -11.62
CA ILE A 111 -3.05 -4.67 -13.02
C ILE A 111 -2.89 -3.19 -13.40
N GLY A 112 -3.90 -2.36 -13.14
CA GLY A 112 -3.85 -0.93 -13.44
C GLY A 112 -2.75 -0.21 -12.68
N TRP A 113 -2.59 -0.54 -11.40
CA TRP A 113 -1.51 -0.04 -10.54
C TRP A 113 -0.15 -0.44 -11.10
N PHE A 114 0.05 -1.67 -11.58
CA PHE A 114 1.33 -2.10 -12.13
C PHE A 114 1.69 -1.30 -13.39
N VAL A 115 0.74 -1.07 -14.29
CA VAL A 115 0.95 -0.21 -15.48
C VAL A 115 1.33 1.21 -15.06
N LEU A 116 0.60 1.78 -14.10
CA LEU A 116 0.91 3.10 -13.54
C LEU A 116 2.31 3.13 -12.87
N ALA A 117 2.69 2.05 -12.21
CA ALA A 117 3.98 1.91 -11.53
C ALA A 117 5.13 1.87 -12.52
N VAL A 118 5.03 1.05 -13.57
CA VAL A 118 6.04 1.03 -14.64
C VAL A 118 6.19 2.42 -15.23
N PHE A 119 5.07 3.08 -15.60
CA PHE A 119 5.12 4.44 -16.15
C PHE A 119 5.76 5.44 -15.18
N THR A 120 5.36 5.44 -13.91
CA THR A 120 5.87 6.38 -12.90
C THR A 120 7.35 6.15 -12.60
N VAL A 121 7.78 4.90 -12.51
CA VAL A 121 9.18 4.57 -12.20
C VAL A 121 10.10 4.83 -13.39
N THR A 122 9.64 4.57 -14.61
CA THR A 122 10.47 4.74 -15.82
C THR A 122 10.41 6.15 -16.41
N SER A 123 9.39 6.94 -16.08
CA SER A 123 9.32 8.34 -16.48
C SER A 123 10.15 9.22 -15.54
N TYR A 124 10.41 10.46 -15.96
CA TYR A 124 10.99 11.53 -15.13
C TYR A 124 10.02 12.01 -14.01
N ALA A 125 9.23 11.09 -13.43
CA ALA A 125 8.41 11.40 -12.28
C ALA A 125 9.31 11.76 -11.09
N GLY A 126 8.88 12.76 -10.31
CA GLY A 126 9.60 13.13 -9.08
C GLY A 126 9.60 12.00 -8.05
N LEU A 127 10.57 12.03 -7.13
CA LEU A 127 10.74 11.07 -6.03
C LEU A 127 9.44 10.78 -5.26
N PHE A 128 8.61 11.81 -5.06
CA PHE A 128 7.30 11.68 -4.43
C PHE A 128 6.40 10.69 -5.17
N GLY A 129 6.30 10.79 -6.51
CA GLY A 129 5.44 9.93 -7.31
C GLY A 129 5.92 8.48 -7.29
N GLN A 130 7.24 8.27 -7.42
CA GLN A 130 7.85 6.95 -7.32
C GLN A 130 7.56 6.31 -5.95
N ALA A 131 7.80 7.04 -4.87
CA ALA A 131 7.56 6.55 -3.51
C ALA A 131 6.08 6.29 -3.23
N LEU A 132 5.18 7.12 -3.76
CA LEU A 132 3.73 6.93 -3.65
C LEU A 132 3.30 5.63 -4.29
N VAL A 133 3.72 5.37 -5.53
CA VAL A 133 3.27 4.18 -6.25
C VAL A 133 3.87 2.91 -5.66
N LEU A 134 5.13 2.95 -5.22
CA LEU A 134 5.72 1.86 -4.43
C LEU A 134 4.99 1.66 -3.09
N GLY A 135 4.56 2.73 -2.43
CA GLY A 135 3.88 2.67 -1.14
C GLY A 135 2.54 1.93 -1.25
N ILE A 136 1.81 2.18 -2.34
CA ILE A 136 0.58 1.44 -2.69
C ILE A 136 0.91 -0.06 -2.86
N GLY A 137 1.89 -0.38 -3.70
CA GLY A 137 2.27 -1.76 -4.02
C GLY A 137 2.71 -2.56 -2.80
N LEU A 138 3.60 -1.98 -1.98
CA LEU A 138 4.10 -2.64 -0.78
C LEU A 138 2.97 -2.90 0.23
N LYS A 139 2.07 -1.93 0.42
CA LYS A 139 0.93 -2.07 1.32
C LYS A 139 0.03 -3.22 0.89
N LEU A 140 -0.32 -3.30 -0.40
CA LEU A 140 -1.13 -4.40 -0.94
C LEU A 140 -0.42 -5.75 -0.76
N LEU A 141 0.83 -5.83 -1.20
CA LEU A 141 1.60 -7.07 -1.16
C LEU A 141 1.75 -7.61 0.29
N LEU A 142 1.99 -6.73 1.26
CA LEU A 142 2.06 -7.12 2.67
C LEU A 142 0.74 -7.67 3.22
N GLU A 143 -0.40 -7.15 2.76
CA GLU A 143 -1.72 -7.61 3.19
C GLU A 143 -2.10 -8.95 2.56
N GLU A 144 -1.74 -9.17 1.31
CA GLU A 144 -1.92 -10.45 0.62
C GLU A 144 -1.05 -11.54 1.25
N TRP A 145 0.24 -11.24 1.49
CA TRP A 145 1.14 -12.17 2.19
C TRP A 145 0.64 -12.47 3.60
N GLU A 146 0.19 -11.46 4.36
CA GLU A 146 -0.35 -11.72 5.69
C GLU A 146 -1.60 -12.62 5.62
N SER A 147 -2.51 -12.36 4.69
CA SER A 147 -3.73 -13.15 4.51
C SER A 147 -3.40 -14.59 4.12
N TYR A 148 -2.50 -14.77 3.17
CA TYR A 148 -2.05 -16.08 2.73
C TYR A 148 -1.29 -16.84 3.83
N LEU A 149 -0.39 -16.20 4.55
CA LEU A 149 0.36 -16.86 5.64
C LEU A 149 -0.52 -17.17 6.86
N SER A 150 -1.57 -16.39 7.11
CA SER A 150 -2.44 -16.58 8.27
C SER A 150 -3.51 -17.66 8.04
N ILE A 151 -4.16 -17.65 6.87
CA ILE A 151 -5.33 -18.49 6.59
C ILE A 151 -5.26 -19.23 5.24
N ASN A 152 -4.12 -19.18 4.53
CA ASN A 152 -3.93 -19.75 3.18
C ASN A 152 -4.99 -19.30 2.17
N ASN A 153 -5.51 -18.08 2.33
CA ASN A 153 -6.55 -17.55 1.47
C ASN A 153 -6.53 -16.02 1.45
N PHE A 154 -6.63 -15.44 0.25
CA PHE A 154 -6.90 -14.02 0.03
C PHE A 154 -7.84 -13.84 -1.18
N SER A 155 -8.83 -14.72 -1.31
CA SER A 155 -9.84 -14.69 -2.39
C SER A 155 -10.55 -13.35 -2.52
N TRP A 156 -10.57 -12.53 -1.47
CA TRP A 156 -11.04 -11.15 -1.49
C TRP A 156 -10.38 -10.32 -2.60
N ALA A 157 -9.12 -10.56 -3.00
CA ALA A 157 -8.49 -9.83 -4.10
C ALA A 157 -9.13 -10.14 -5.45
N PHE A 158 -9.74 -11.33 -5.59
CA PHE A 158 -10.28 -11.83 -6.85
C PHE A 158 -11.79 -11.68 -6.97
N TRP A 159 -12.44 -10.87 -6.12
CA TRP A 159 -13.91 -10.73 -6.10
C TRP A 159 -14.52 -10.36 -7.46
N GLN A 160 -13.77 -9.66 -8.32
CA GLN A 160 -14.21 -9.28 -9.67
C GLN A 160 -14.17 -10.45 -10.66
N ILE A 161 -13.36 -11.46 -10.37
CA ILE A 161 -13.29 -12.70 -11.13
C ILE A 161 -14.46 -13.55 -10.64
N LYS A 162 -15.48 -13.74 -11.48
CA LYS A 162 -16.68 -14.54 -11.18
C LYS A 162 -16.41 -16.05 -11.09
N ARG A 163 -15.21 -16.44 -10.67
CA ARG A 163 -14.71 -17.80 -10.53
C ARG A 163 -13.92 -17.90 -9.24
N GLU A 164 -14.07 -19.01 -8.52
CA GLU A 164 -13.21 -19.31 -7.38
C GLU A 164 -11.76 -19.50 -7.84
N VAL A 165 -10.85 -18.77 -7.20
CA VAL A 165 -9.41 -18.86 -7.44
C VAL A 165 -8.81 -19.78 -6.38
N GLY A 166 -8.27 -20.91 -6.82
CA GLY A 166 -7.74 -21.93 -5.91
C GLY A 166 -6.49 -21.47 -5.16
N VAL A 167 -6.20 -22.06 -3.99
CA VAL A 167 -5.00 -21.75 -3.19
C VAL A 167 -3.69 -21.84 -4.00
N PRO A 168 -3.48 -22.83 -4.89
CA PRO A 168 -2.28 -22.85 -5.74
C PRO A 168 -2.19 -21.67 -6.70
N GLU A 169 -3.30 -21.23 -7.29
CA GLU A 169 -3.35 -20.07 -8.18
C GLU A 169 -3.07 -18.78 -7.41
N GLN A 170 -3.65 -18.64 -6.22
CA GLN A 170 -3.38 -17.54 -5.28
C GLN A 170 -1.88 -17.47 -4.92
N LYS A 171 -1.26 -18.61 -4.61
CA LYS A 171 0.18 -18.70 -4.32
C LYS A 171 1.03 -18.25 -5.52
N THR A 172 0.72 -18.72 -6.71
CA THR A 172 1.43 -18.32 -7.94
C THR A 172 1.28 -16.83 -8.20
N TYR A 173 0.08 -16.28 -8.01
CA TYR A 173 -0.17 -14.84 -8.13
C TYR A 173 0.70 -14.02 -7.18
N LEU A 174 0.78 -14.41 -5.90
CA LEU A 174 1.64 -13.73 -4.91
C LEU A 174 3.11 -13.68 -5.34
N TYR A 175 3.65 -14.78 -5.85
CA TYR A 175 5.03 -14.79 -6.34
C TYR A 175 5.22 -13.91 -7.57
N ILE A 176 4.26 -13.92 -8.50
CA ILE A 176 4.31 -13.03 -9.67
C ILE A 176 4.30 -11.57 -9.23
N MET A 177 3.34 -11.17 -8.40
CA MET A 177 3.23 -9.78 -7.91
C MET A 177 4.45 -9.37 -7.09
N THR A 178 5.01 -10.27 -6.28
CA THR A 178 6.26 -10.02 -5.56
C THR A 178 7.42 -9.81 -6.54
N GLY A 179 7.55 -10.65 -7.56
CA GLY A 179 8.58 -10.51 -8.59
C GLY A 179 8.47 -9.20 -9.36
N LEU A 180 7.26 -8.84 -9.78
CA LEU A 180 6.97 -7.56 -10.45
C LEU A 180 7.31 -6.35 -9.56
N PHE A 181 6.95 -6.41 -8.28
CA PHE A 181 7.29 -5.35 -7.32
C PHE A 181 8.81 -5.22 -7.11
N LEU A 182 9.54 -6.34 -7.05
CA LEU A 182 10.99 -6.34 -6.95
C LEU A 182 11.65 -5.76 -8.21
N ILE A 183 11.13 -6.08 -9.41
CA ILE A 183 11.60 -5.46 -10.66
C ILE A 183 11.42 -3.93 -10.61
N LEU A 184 10.25 -3.45 -10.18
CA LEU A 184 10.00 -2.02 -10.00
C LEU A 184 10.95 -1.38 -8.99
N THR A 185 11.25 -2.08 -7.90
CA THR A 185 12.23 -1.65 -6.89
C THR A 185 13.62 -1.50 -7.49
N LEU A 186 14.05 -2.47 -8.30
CA LEU A 186 15.36 -2.46 -8.96
C LEU A 186 15.51 -1.35 -9.99
N LEU A 187 14.42 -0.95 -10.66
CA LEU A 187 14.44 0.14 -11.65
C LEU A 187 14.68 1.53 -11.02
N ILE A 188 14.51 1.67 -9.70
CA ILE A 188 14.68 2.94 -8.96
C ILE A 188 16.10 3.09 -8.41
N ILE A 189 16.81 1.97 -8.22
CA ILE A 189 18.20 1.94 -7.73
C ILE A 189 19.14 2.30 -8.89
#